data_AF-A0A2N0NRJ5-F1
#
_entry.id   AF-A0A2N0NRJ5-F1
#
_cell.length_a   1.000
_cell.length_b   1.000
_cell.length_c   1.000
_cell.angle_alpha   90.00
_cell.angle_beta   90.00
_cell.angle_gamma   90.00
#
_symmetry.space_group_name_H-M   'P 1'
#
loop_
_entity.id
_entity.type
_entity.pdbx_description
1 polymer ?
#
loop_
_entity_poly.entity_id
_entity_poly.type
_entity_poly.pdbx_seq_one_letter_code
_entity_poly.pdbx_strand_id
1 'polypeptide(L)'
;MILQDFWQEERNTEKRREKERRENNKDREENENDENEDEEEIPSQFGAKTNQLQICNWLVLHPNVLHLANEMLAALSTPPSSNTPLTTLTSSTLSASDNNDKYRLIDEEMKCLFLRTRNPPDHAFNKITQKIFGHDAYQSMAKSINERYRKSFSDY
;
A
#
# COMPACT_ATOMS: atom_id res chain seq x y z
N MET A 1 21.44 -29.46 -66.91
CA MET A 1 22.26 -28.68 -65.96
C MET A 1 21.43 -27.71 -65.13
N ILE A 2 20.59 -26.85 -65.73
CA ILE A 2 19.90 -25.75 -65.02
C ILE A 2 19.01 -26.19 -63.82
N LEU A 3 18.32 -27.34 -63.89
CA LEU A 3 17.48 -27.83 -62.80
C LEU A 3 18.29 -28.37 -61.60
N GLN A 4 19.49 -28.90 -61.84
CA GLN A 4 20.31 -29.47 -60.78
C GLN A 4 20.93 -28.37 -59.91
N ASP A 5 21.27 -27.24 -60.53
CA ASP A 5 21.79 -26.06 -59.85
C ASP A 5 20.72 -25.39 -58.96
N PHE A 6 19.46 -25.34 -59.42
CA PHE A 6 18.34 -24.78 -58.65
C PHE A 6 18.08 -25.55 -57.35
N TRP A 7 18.02 -26.89 -57.41
CA TRP A 7 17.83 -27.73 -56.21
C TRP A 7 19.04 -27.69 -55.27
N GLN A 8 20.24 -27.44 -55.79
CA GLN A 8 21.45 -27.30 -54.98
C GLN A 8 21.47 -25.96 -54.22
N GLU A 9 21.06 -24.87 -54.88
CA GLU A 9 20.94 -23.53 -54.31
C GLU A 9 19.89 -23.49 -53.18
N GLU A 10 18.73 -24.10 -53.40
CA GLU A 10 17.66 -24.17 -52.40
C GLU A 10 18.11 -24.95 -51.15
N ARG A 11 18.84 -26.07 -51.34
CA ARG A 11 19.40 -26.84 -50.24
C ARG A 11 20.48 -26.08 -49.46
N ASN A 12 21.24 -25.21 -50.12
CA ASN A 12 22.27 -24.39 -49.47
C ASN A 12 21.67 -23.22 -48.68
N THR A 13 20.60 -22.61 -49.18
CA THR A 13 19.89 -21.53 -48.47
C THR A 13 19.19 -22.04 -47.22
N GLU A 14 18.59 -23.23 -47.25
CA GLU A 14 17.98 -23.85 -46.07
C GLU A 14 19.01 -24.15 -44.98
N LYS A 15 20.18 -24.67 -45.37
CA LYS A 15 21.30 -24.90 -44.43
C LYS A 15 21.81 -23.63 -43.76
N ARG A 16 21.81 -22.48 -44.46
CA ARG A 16 22.18 -21.18 -43.86
C ARG A 16 21.13 -20.73 -42.85
N ARG A 17 19.84 -20.84 -43.19
CA ARG A 17 18.74 -20.47 -42.28
C ARG A 17 18.74 -21.33 -41.01
N GLU A 18 18.99 -22.63 -41.13
CA GLU A 18 19.05 -23.51 -39.97
C GLU A 18 20.27 -23.25 -39.08
N LYS A 19 21.41 -22.87 -39.65
CA LYS A 19 22.58 -22.45 -38.88
C LYS A 19 22.30 -21.18 -38.08
N GLU A 20 21.68 -20.17 -38.71
CA GLU A 20 21.30 -18.90 -38.07
C GLU A 20 20.32 -19.12 -36.90
N ARG A 21 19.36 -20.04 -37.05
CA ARG A 21 18.44 -20.41 -35.96
C ARG A 21 19.15 -21.07 -34.77
N ARG A 22 20.19 -21.87 -35.01
CA ARG A 22 20.98 -22.51 -33.93
C ARG A 22 21.90 -21.51 -33.23
N GLU A 23 22.43 -20.54 -33.96
CA GLU A 23 23.30 -19.49 -33.42
C GLU A 23 22.48 -18.54 -32.51
N ASN A 24 21.30 -18.10 -32.96
CA ASN A 24 20.39 -17.27 -32.16
C ASN A 24 19.83 -17.98 -30.90
N ASN A 25 19.79 -19.32 -30.88
CA ASN A 25 19.39 -20.07 -29.69
C ASN A 25 20.53 -20.18 -28.67
N LYS A 26 21.78 -20.09 -29.11
CA LYS A 26 22.96 -20.24 -28.25
C LYS A 26 23.28 -18.95 -27.48
N ASP A 27 23.03 -17.79 -28.08
CA ASP A 27 23.19 -16.47 -27.43
C ASP A 27 22.15 -16.24 -26.30
N ARG A 28 21.10 -17.05 -26.24
CA ARG A 28 20.07 -16.96 -25.19
C ARG A 28 20.39 -17.80 -23.94
N GLU A 29 21.30 -18.77 -24.03
CA GLU A 29 21.61 -19.72 -22.95
C GLU A 29 22.81 -19.27 -22.07
N GLU A 30 23.52 -18.20 -22.41
CA GLU A 30 24.69 -17.72 -21.64
C GLU A 30 24.36 -16.67 -20.56
N ASN A 31 23.08 -16.38 -20.29
CA ASN A 31 22.67 -15.40 -19.27
C ASN A 31 21.97 -16.03 -18.05
N GLU A 32 22.26 -17.30 -17.74
CA GLU A 32 21.82 -17.97 -16.52
C GLU A 32 23.01 -18.17 -15.57
N ASN A 33 23.52 -17.10 -14.98
CA ASN A 33 24.29 -17.16 -13.73
C ASN A 33 24.55 -15.73 -13.22
N ASP A 34 23.68 -15.27 -12.31
CA ASP A 34 24.04 -14.81 -10.95
C ASP A 34 22.85 -14.05 -10.35
N GLU A 35 21.71 -14.73 -10.22
CA GLU A 35 20.65 -14.27 -9.31
C GLU A 35 20.92 -14.92 -7.95
N ASN A 36 21.92 -14.39 -7.23
CA ASN A 36 21.82 -14.40 -5.78
C ASN A 36 20.68 -13.44 -5.42
N GLU A 37 19.44 -13.91 -5.59
CA GLU A 37 18.30 -13.33 -4.91
C GLU A 37 18.63 -13.38 -3.42
N ASP A 38 18.89 -12.22 -2.83
CA ASP A 38 18.84 -12.04 -1.39
C ASP A 38 17.44 -12.49 -0.96
N GLU A 39 17.27 -13.78 -0.67
CA GLU A 39 16.05 -14.31 -0.10
C GLU A 39 15.84 -13.53 1.20
N GLU A 40 14.95 -12.54 1.17
CA GLU A 40 14.59 -11.74 2.34
C GLU A 40 14.17 -12.72 3.43
N GLU A 41 15.08 -12.98 4.37
CA GLU A 41 14.89 -14.01 5.38
C GLU A 41 13.73 -13.57 6.28
N ILE A 42 12.55 -14.10 5.97
CA ILE A 42 11.33 -13.80 6.72
C ILE A 42 11.60 -14.24 8.17
N PRO A 43 11.51 -13.32 9.15
CA PRO A 43 11.77 -13.68 10.54
C PRO A 43 10.90 -14.88 10.93
N SER A 44 11.49 -15.85 11.63
CA SER A 44 10.82 -17.12 11.98
C SER A 44 9.43 -16.97 12.62
N GLN A 45 9.16 -15.84 13.28
CA GLN A 45 7.86 -15.50 13.88
C GLN A 45 6.76 -15.25 12.83
N PHE A 46 7.14 -14.85 11.63
CA PHE A 46 6.28 -14.60 10.48
C PHE A 46 6.27 -15.76 9.47
N GLY A 47 7.24 -16.69 9.53
CA GLY A 47 7.28 -17.84 8.62
C GLY A 47 6.02 -18.73 8.67
N ALA A 48 5.35 -18.80 9.83
CA ALA A 48 4.07 -19.51 9.98
C ALA A 48 2.83 -18.63 9.72
N LYS A 49 3.00 -17.32 9.52
CA LYS A 49 1.91 -16.35 9.35
C LYS A 49 1.71 -16.07 7.87
N THR A 50 0.71 -16.71 7.28
CA THR A 50 0.43 -16.60 5.84
C THR A 50 -0.50 -15.45 5.49
N ASN A 51 -1.12 -14.80 6.49
CA ASN A 51 -2.10 -13.74 6.29
C ASN A 51 -1.78 -12.50 7.13
N GLN A 52 -2.03 -11.31 6.54
CA GLN A 52 -1.83 -10.01 7.18
C GLN A 52 -2.54 -9.90 8.55
N LEU A 53 -3.73 -10.47 8.71
CA LEU A 53 -4.46 -10.45 9.99
C LEU A 53 -3.74 -11.23 11.08
N GLN A 54 -3.05 -12.33 10.75
CA GLN A 54 -2.27 -13.10 11.72
C GLN A 54 -1.02 -12.34 12.18
N ILE A 55 -0.50 -11.48 11.32
CA ILE A 55 0.60 -10.55 11.60
C ILE A 55 0.06 -9.42 12.49
N CYS A 56 -1.06 -8.78 12.12
CA CYS A 56 -1.70 -7.73 12.92
C CYS A 56 -2.07 -8.23 14.33
N ASN A 57 -2.69 -9.41 14.45
CA ASN A 57 -3.04 -9.98 15.75
C ASN A 57 -1.79 -10.25 16.61
N TRP A 58 -0.67 -10.65 16.00
CA TRP A 58 0.58 -10.83 16.74
C TRP A 58 1.20 -9.51 17.18
N LEU A 59 1.14 -8.47 16.34
CA LEU A 59 1.60 -7.12 16.68
C LEU A 59 0.77 -6.50 17.81
N VAL A 60 -0.53 -6.79 17.89
CA VAL A 60 -1.39 -6.38 19.01
C VAL A 60 -0.91 -6.99 20.33
N LEU A 61 -0.38 -8.21 20.31
CA LEU A 61 0.20 -8.87 21.48
C LEU A 61 1.64 -8.40 21.80
N HIS A 62 2.30 -7.71 20.86
CA HIS A 62 3.68 -7.22 20.99
C HIS A 62 3.74 -5.70 20.75
N PRO A 63 3.16 -4.88 21.65
CA PRO A 63 3.06 -3.43 21.46
C PRO A 63 4.41 -2.73 21.33
N ASN A 64 5.47 -3.26 21.96
CA ASN A 64 6.81 -2.69 21.86
C ASN A 64 7.39 -2.77 20.44
N VAL A 65 7.14 -3.89 19.73
CA VAL A 65 7.59 -4.07 18.34
C VAL A 65 6.82 -3.14 17.42
N LEU A 66 5.50 -3.03 17.63
CA LEU A 66 4.66 -2.09 16.89
C LEU A 66 5.08 -0.63 17.13
N HIS A 67 5.40 -0.28 18.38
CA HIS A 67 5.87 1.06 18.73
C HIS A 67 7.18 1.40 18.03
N LEU A 68 8.17 0.49 18.12
CA LEU A 68 9.46 0.66 17.45
C LEU A 68 9.32 0.78 15.93
N ALA A 69 8.47 -0.03 15.30
CA ALA A 69 8.22 0.06 13.86
C ALA A 69 7.64 1.43 13.46
N ASN A 70 6.70 1.95 14.26
CA ASN A 70 6.16 3.29 14.05
C ASN A 70 7.19 4.39 14.30
N GLU A 71 8.06 4.23 15.30
CA GLU A 71 9.16 5.17 15.56
C GLU A 71 10.19 5.18 14.42
N MET A 72 10.56 4.01 13.89
CA MET A 72 11.46 3.90 12.73
C MET A 72 10.82 4.53 11.48
N LEU A 73 9.54 4.29 11.24
CA LEU A 73 8.81 4.90 10.12
C LEU A 73 8.79 6.43 10.25
N ALA A 74 8.56 6.95 11.46
CA ALA A 74 8.62 8.37 11.75
C ALA A 74 10.04 8.92 11.54
N ALA A 75 11.07 8.22 12.03
CA ALA A 75 12.47 8.60 11.89
C ALA A 75 12.93 8.65 10.43
N LEU A 76 12.50 7.69 9.60
CA LEU A 76 12.74 7.69 8.15
C LEU A 76 12.06 8.87 7.44
N SER A 77 10.96 9.37 8.00
CA SER A 77 10.18 10.46 7.44
C SER A 77 10.62 11.84 7.92
N THR A 78 11.51 11.91 8.93
CA THR A 78 11.99 13.17 9.52
C THR A 78 13.45 13.44 9.16
N PRO A 79 13.80 14.60 8.55
CA PRO A 79 15.20 15.02 8.43
C PRO A 79 15.80 15.29 9.83
N PRO A 80 17.12 15.14 10.03
CA PRO A 80 17.73 15.10 11.35
C PRO A 80 17.66 16.48 12.01
N SER A 81 16.78 16.65 13.00
CA SER A 81 16.85 17.79 13.91
C SER A 81 16.29 17.46 15.28
N SER A 82 17.22 17.47 16.24
CA SER A 82 17.15 17.48 17.71
C SER A 82 15.84 17.17 18.45
N ASN A 83 15.92 16.12 19.27
CA ASN A 83 15.58 16.04 20.70
C ASN A 83 14.34 16.81 21.19
N THR A 84 13.22 16.11 21.40
CA THR A 84 12.21 16.48 22.42
C THR A 84 11.59 15.24 23.05
N PRO A 85 11.32 15.24 24.38
CA PRO A 85 10.95 14.02 25.10
C PRO A 85 9.46 13.66 24.97
N LEU A 86 9.24 12.36 24.97
CA LEU A 86 8.01 11.60 25.13
C LEU A 86 6.99 12.23 26.10
N THR A 87 5.83 12.63 25.58
CA THR A 87 4.58 12.70 26.36
C THR A 87 3.39 12.24 25.52
N THR A 88 2.76 11.17 26.00
CA THR A 88 1.31 10.90 25.94
C THR A 88 0.65 10.87 24.56
N LEU A 89 0.30 9.64 24.15
CA LEU A 89 -0.72 9.35 23.13
C LEU A 89 -2.05 10.00 23.55
N THR A 90 -2.31 11.18 23.03
CA THR A 90 -3.65 11.74 22.90
C THR A 90 -3.81 12.16 21.46
N SER A 91 -4.74 11.46 20.78
CA SER A 91 -5.36 11.79 19.49
C SER A 91 -4.75 13.00 18.80
N SER A 92 -4.03 12.75 17.71
CA SER A 92 -3.49 13.75 16.78
C SER A 92 -4.50 14.85 16.49
N THR A 93 -4.49 15.92 17.29
CA THR A 93 -4.93 17.25 16.89
C THR A 93 -3.77 17.83 16.09
N LEU A 94 -3.55 17.27 14.90
CA LEU A 94 -2.86 18.01 13.85
C LEU A 94 -3.82 19.15 13.51
N SER A 95 -3.43 20.37 13.86
CA SER A 95 -4.14 21.58 13.48
C SER A 95 -4.16 21.65 11.95
N ALA A 96 -5.21 21.09 11.34
CA ALA A 96 -5.47 21.18 9.92
C ALA A 96 -5.64 22.67 9.58
N SER A 97 -4.59 23.24 9.00
CA SER A 97 -4.53 24.67 8.66
C SER A 97 -5.40 25.00 7.44
N ASP A 98 -5.75 23.99 6.64
CA ASP A 98 -6.60 24.13 5.45
C ASP A 98 -7.93 23.39 5.62
N ASN A 99 -9.01 23.98 5.09
CA ASN A 99 -10.34 23.38 5.11
C ASN A 99 -10.39 22.09 4.27
N ASN A 100 -9.60 21.99 3.20
CA ASN A 100 -9.57 20.79 2.36
C ASN A 100 -9.07 19.56 3.14
N ASP A 101 -8.01 19.74 3.95
CA ASP A 101 -7.46 18.66 4.77
C ASP A 101 -8.47 18.18 5.84
N LYS A 102 -9.30 19.08 6.35
CA LYS A 102 -10.38 18.73 7.29
C LYS A 102 -11.45 17.84 6.66
N TYR A 103 -11.81 18.07 5.40
CA TYR A 103 -12.75 17.19 4.70
C TYR A 103 -12.16 15.81 4.46
N ARG A 104 -10.89 15.74 4.03
CA ARG A 104 -10.20 14.46 3.86
C ARG A 104 -10.15 13.66 5.16
N LEU A 105 -9.87 14.34 6.27
CA LEU A 105 -9.84 13.72 7.59
C LEU A 105 -11.21 13.21 8.03
N ILE A 106 -12.30 13.95 7.73
CA ILE A 106 -13.66 13.45 7.96
C ILE A 106 -13.91 12.19 7.13
N ASP A 107 -13.60 12.19 5.85
CA ASP A 107 -13.85 11.05 4.96
C ASP A 107 -13.16 9.78 5.47
N GLU A 108 -11.91 9.90 5.93
CA GLU A 108 -11.16 8.79 6.51
C GLU A 108 -11.76 8.30 7.83
N GLU A 109 -12.08 9.21 8.76
CA GLU A 109 -12.70 8.85 10.04
C GLU A 109 -14.09 8.22 9.87
N MET A 110 -14.88 8.69 8.90
CA MET A 110 -16.20 8.11 8.59
C MET A 110 -16.08 6.72 7.96
N LYS A 111 -15.09 6.48 7.08
CA LYS A 111 -14.78 5.13 6.56
C LYS A 111 -14.36 4.18 7.67
N CYS A 112 -13.51 4.65 8.59
CA CYS A 112 -13.11 3.88 9.76
C CYS A 112 -14.30 3.54 10.66
N LEU A 113 -15.22 4.50 10.85
CA LEU A 113 -16.44 4.28 11.64
C LEU A 113 -17.32 3.18 11.04
N PHE A 114 -17.46 3.15 9.71
CA PHE A 114 -18.22 2.13 8.98
C PHE A 114 -17.64 0.73 9.11
N LEU A 115 -16.32 0.60 8.95
CA LEU A 115 -15.63 -0.68 9.11
C LEU A 115 -15.79 -1.21 10.54
N ARG A 116 -15.86 -0.31 11.52
CA ARG A 116 -16.03 -0.68 12.93
C ARG A 116 -17.48 -0.97 13.30
N THR A 117 -18.46 -0.32 12.66
CA THR A 117 -19.87 -0.47 13.02
C THR A 117 -20.75 -0.19 11.81
N ARG A 118 -21.57 -1.18 11.42
CA ARG A 118 -22.44 -1.10 10.24
C ARG A 118 -23.54 -0.03 10.35
N ASN A 119 -24.00 0.28 11.56
CA ASN A 119 -25.00 1.32 11.83
C ASN A 119 -24.61 2.13 13.07
N PRO A 120 -23.67 3.09 12.94
CA PRO A 120 -23.24 3.90 14.07
C PRO A 120 -24.33 4.90 14.50
N PRO A 121 -24.42 5.24 15.80
CA PRO A 121 -25.43 6.18 16.30
C PRO A 121 -25.13 7.63 15.90
N ASP A 122 -26.16 8.47 15.74
CA ASP A 122 -26.06 9.86 15.24
C ASP A 122 -25.01 10.72 15.98
N HIS A 123 -24.90 10.54 17.29
CA HIS A 123 -23.94 11.28 18.11
C HIS A 123 -22.47 10.94 17.77
N ALA A 124 -22.19 9.79 17.16
CA ALA A 124 -20.84 9.39 16.75
C ALA A 124 -20.35 10.23 15.56
N PHE A 125 -21.21 10.46 14.57
CA PHE A 125 -20.94 11.37 13.45
C PHE A 125 -20.68 12.79 13.95
N ASN A 126 -21.56 13.26 14.84
CA ASN A 126 -21.46 14.58 15.46
C ASN A 126 -20.12 14.76 16.18
N LYS A 127 -19.69 13.74 16.92
CA LYS A 127 -18.42 13.75 17.66
C LYS A 127 -17.20 13.85 16.74
N ILE A 128 -17.21 13.16 15.59
CA ILE A 128 -16.12 13.23 14.59
C ILE A 128 -16.07 14.62 13.97
N THR A 129 -17.21 15.12 13.50
CA THR A 129 -17.27 16.42 12.83
C THR A 129 -16.92 17.57 13.79
N GLN A 130 -17.37 17.50 15.04
CA GLN A 130 -17.00 18.47 16.08
C GLN A 130 -15.51 18.44 16.41
N LYS A 131 -14.88 17.25 16.43
CA LYS A 131 -13.45 17.09 16.68
C LYS A 131 -12.59 17.74 15.59
N ILE A 132 -13.05 17.71 14.34
CA ILE A 132 -12.28 18.17 13.17
C ILE A 132 -12.52 19.65 12.85
N PHE A 133 -13.76 20.14 12.98
CA PHE A 133 -14.13 21.52 12.65
C PHE A 133 -14.22 22.46 13.87
N GLY A 134 -14.20 21.92 15.09
CA GLY A 134 -14.42 22.69 16.30
C GLY A 134 -15.91 23.04 16.52
N HIS A 135 -16.22 23.62 17.68
CA HIS A 135 -17.62 23.81 18.10
C HIS A 135 -18.37 24.87 17.28
N ASP A 136 -17.67 25.87 16.72
CA ASP A 136 -18.28 27.03 16.06
C ASP A 136 -18.59 26.81 14.57
N ALA A 137 -17.80 25.99 13.86
CA ALA A 137 -18.03 25.66 12.44
C ALA A 137 -19.02 24.48 12.25
N TYR A 138 -19.35 23.80 13.34
CA TYR A 138 -20.22 22.63 13.36
C TYR A 138 -21.67 22.94 12.95
N GLN A 139 -22.20 24.12 13.27
CA GLN A 139 -23.66 24.30 13.29
C GLN A 139 -24.33 24.41 11.90
N SER A 140 -23.63 24.89 10.87
CA SER A 140 -24.18 25.04 9.52
C SER A 140 -23.76 23.90 8.58
N MET A 141 -22.49 23.50 8.65
CA MET A 141 -21.89 22.58 7.68
C MET A 141 -21.98 21.11 8.12
N ALA A 142 -21.96 20.83 9.43
CA ALA A 142 -21.98 19.44 9.93
C ALA A 142 -23.28 18.73 9.61
N LYS A 143 -24.41 19.44 9.58
CA LYS A 143 -25.71 18.84 9.24
C LYS A 143 -25.72 18.30 7.80
N SER A 144 -25.14 19.05 6.87
CA SER A 144 -25.01 18.63 5.45
C SER A 144 -24.02 17.47 5.29
N ILE A 145 -22.89 17.52 6.01
CA ILE A 145 -21.88 16.45 6.00
C ILE A 145 -22.47 15.15 6.57
N ASN A 146 -23.09 15.22 7.75
CA ASN A 146 -23.63 14.04 8.40
C ASN A 146 -24.78 13.42 7.61
N GLU A 147 -25.67 14.23 7.01
CA GLU A 147 -26.73 13.70 6.15
C GLU A 147 -26.18 13.01 4.89
N ARG A 148 -25.16 13.59 4.25
CA ARG A 148 -24.46 12.97 3.11
C ARG A 148 -23.94 11.58 3.50
N TYR A 149 -23.27 11.49 4.63
CA TYR A 149 -22.72 10.22 5.13
C TYR A 149 -23.82 9.24 5.51
N ARG A 150 -24.87 9.70 6.18
CA ARG A 150 -26.02 8.86 6.54
C ARG A 150 -26.67 8.21 5.31
N LYS A 151 -26.86 8.98 4.23
CA LYS A 151 -27.37 8.45 2.96
C LYS A 151 -26.38 7.45 2.35
N SER A 152 -25.09 7.81 2.30
CA SER A 152 -24.05 6.92 1.77
C SER A 152 -23.94 5.61 2.54
N PHE A 153 -24.21 5.61 3.86
CA PHE A 153 -24.21 4.40 4.68
C PHE A 153 -25.49 3.57 4.56
N SER A 154 -26.61 4.21 4.21
CA SER A 154 -27.89 3.52 4.00
C SER A 154 -28.01 2.84 2.63
N ASP A 155 -27.22 3.29 1.64
CA ASP A 155 -27.26 2.78 0.27
C ASP A 155 -26.42 1.49 0.08
N TYR A 156 -25.73 1.01 1.13
CA TYR A 156 -24.89 -0.23 1.16
C TYR A 156 -25.45 -1.31 2.10
#